data_AF-A0A519YJY8-F1
#
_entry.id   AF-A0A519YJY8-F1
#
_cell.length_a   1.000
_cell.length_b   1.000
_cell.length_c   1.000
_cell.angle_alpha   90.00
_cell.angle_beta   90.00
_cell.angle_gamma   90.00
#
_symmetry.space_group_name_H-M   'P 1'
#
loop_
_entity.id
_entity.type
_entity.pdbx_description
1 polymer ?
#
loop_
_entity_poly.entity_id
_entity_poly.type
_entity_poly.pdbx_seq_one_letter_code
_entity_poly.pdbx_strand_id
1 'polypeptide(L)' 'MTTFRWYLLGILVLFGGYVALEYYRPKPLDWSPTLSNKDKIPYGTYVVYDALPQVLGTDSVVGVRVPIYNQL' A
#
# COMPACT_ATOMS: atom_id res chain seq x y z
N MET A 1 -0.14 3.98 49.41
CA MET A 1 -0.40 3.22 48.16
C MET A 1 0.70 2.18 48.03
N THR A 2 0.36 0.90 47.95
CA THR A 2 1.36 -0.19 47.91
C THR A 2 2.13 -0.13 46.59
N THR A 3 3.46 -0.17 46.67
CA THR A 3 4.40 -0.14 45.52
C THR A 3 4.02 -1.13 44.42
N PHE A 4 3.41 -2.26 44.79
CA PHE A 4 2.83 -3.25 43.90
C PHE A 4 1.88 -2.70 42.82
N ARG A 5 1.02 -1.72 43.16
CA ARG A 5 0.05 -1.14 42.21
C ARG A 5 0.76 -0.35 41.10
N TRP A 6 1.90 0.26 41.40
CA TRP A 6 2.72 0.98 40.42
C TRP A 6 3.42 0.05 39.44
N TYR A 7 3.89 -1.11 39.90
CA TYR A 7 4.44 -2.14 39.02
C TYR A 7 3.39 -2.68 38.04
N LEU A 8 2.16 -2.94 38.52
CA LEU A 8 1.06 -3.37 37.65
C LEU A 8 0.71 -2.32 36.58
N LEU A 9 0.64 -1.05 36.96
CA LEU A 9 0.38 0.05 36.04
C LEU A 9 1.52 0.17 35.00
N GLY A 10 2.77 0.06 35.45
CA GLY A 10 3.94 0.05 34.57
C GLY A 10 3.87 -1.07 33.52
N ILE A 11 3.56 -2.30 33.95
CA ILE A 11 3.39 -3.45 33.03
C ILE A 11 2.27 -3.21 32.04
N LEU A 12 1.13 -2.69 32.49
CA LEU A 12 -0.02 -2.41 31.62
C LEU A 12 0.31 -1.37 30.54
N VAL A 13 1.06 -0.33 30.90
CA VAL A 13 1.54 0.68 29.94
C VAL A 13 2.52 0.08 28.95
N LEU A 14 3.48 -0.72 29.42
CA LEU A 14 4.48 -1.35 28.56
C LEU A 14 3.84 -2.33 27.57
N PHE A 15 2.88 -3.13 28.04
CA PHE A 15 2.10 -4.03 27.20
C PHE A 15 1.25 -3.28 26.19
N GLY A 16 0.52 -2.24 26.62
CA GLY A 16 -0.27 -1.40 25.72
C GLY A 16 0.58 -0.73 24.64
N GLY A 17 1.76 -0.23 25.02
CA GLY A 17 2.73 0.35 24.08
C GLY A 17 3.23 -0.67 23.06
N TYR A 18 3.56 -1.89 23.49
CA TYR A 18 3.98 -2.97 22.59
C TYR A 18 2.89 -3.32 21.57
N VAL A 19 1.64 -3.48 22.01
CA VAL A 19 0.51 -3.78 21.12
C VAL A 19 0.29 -2.66 20.11
N ALA A 20 0.37 -1.40 20.55
CA ALA A 20 0.24 -0.26 19.64
C ALA A 20 1.35 -0.26 18.57
N LEU A 21 2.60 -0.49 18.96
CA LEU A 21 3.72 -0.59 18.01
C LEU A 21 3.52 -1.70 16.98
N GLU A 22 3.05 -2.87 17.41
CA GLU A 22 2.77 -3.98 16.50
C GLU A 22 1.60 -3.67 15.56
N TYR A 23 0.54 -3.07 16.08
CA TYR A 23 -0.66 -2.72 15.31
C TYR A 23 -0.38 -1.67 14.23
N TYR A 24 0.42 -0.65 14.55
CA TYR A 24 0.79 0.40 13.61
C TYR A 24 2.02 0.07 12.76
N ARG A 25 2.56 -1.15 12.85
CA ARG A 25 3.68 -1.58 12.02
C ARG A 25 3.26 -1.49 10.54
N PRO A 26 4.01 -0.75 9.70
CA PRO A 26 3.71 -0.69 8.29
C PRO A 26 3.85 -2.08 7.68
N LYS A 27 2.97 -2.40 6.74
CA LYS A 27 3.06 -3.66 5.98
C LYS A 27 4.42 -3.71 5.26
N PRO A 28 5.08 -4.88 5.21
CA PRO A 28 6.32 -5.02 4.45
C PRO A 28 6.06 -4.67 2.99
N LEU A 29 7.06 -4.03 2.36
CA LEU A 29 7.00 -3.70 0.94
C LEU A 29 6.99 -4.99 0.12
N ASP A 30 6.01 -5.14 -0.76
CA ASP A 30 5.91 -6.28 -1.67
C ASP A 30 6.78 -6.03 -2.92
N TRP A 31 7.67 -6.97 -3.22
CA TRP A 31 8.60 -6.94 -4.36
C TRP A 31 8.26 -8.03 -5.39
N SER A 32 7.05 -8.57 -5.38
CA SER A 32 6.60 -9.51 -6.39
C SER A 32 6.49 -8.82 -7.76
N PRO A 33 6.98 -9.45 -8.85
CA PRO A 33 6.92 -8.86 -10.18
C PRO A 33 5.53 -9.08 -10.80
N THR A 34 4.58 -8.18 -10.52
CA THR A 34 3.24 -8.27 -11.12
C THR A 34 3.15 -7.61 -12.49
N LEU A 35 3.98 -6.57 -12.75
CA LEU A 35 3.98 -5.74 -13.96
C LEU A 35 2.61 -5.13 -14.29
N SER A 36 1.68 -5.14 -13.34
CA SER A 36 0.33 -4.65 -13.49
C SER A 36 0.30 -3.13 -13.41
N ASN A 37 -0.49 -2.51 -14.29
CA ASN A 37 -0.67 -1.05 -14.30
C ASN A 37 -1.52 -0.54 -13.13
N LYS A 38 -2.08 -1.43 -12.32
CA LYS A 38 -2.87 -1.09 -11.13
C LYS A 38 -2.05 -1.12 -9.85
N ASP A 39 -0.91 -1.80 -9.86
CA ASP A 39 -0.14 -2.05 -8.65
C ASP A 39 0.88 -0.93 -8.43
N LYS A 40 0.91 -0.40 -7.20
CA LYS A 40 1.85 0.66 -6.78
C LYS A 40 3.11 0.11 -6.10
N ILE A 41 3.35 -1.19 -6.20
CA ILE A 41 4.58 -1.83 -5.75
C ILE A 41 5.73 -1.46 -6.70
N PRO A 42 7.01 -1.63 -6.32
CA PRO A 42 8.14 -1.24 -7.15
C PRO A 42 8.14 -1.88 -8.55
N TYR A 43 7.70 -3.13 -8.65
CA TYR A 43 7.57 -3.85 -9.93
C TYR A 43 6.18 -3.73 -10.57
N GLY A 44 5.32 -2.85 -10.04
CA GLY A 44 4.10 -2.45 -10.71
C GLY A 44 4.40 -1.43 -11.80
N THR A 45 3.55 -1.37 -12.84
CA THR A 45 3.70 -0.43 -13.95
C THR A 45 2.80 0.79 -13.82
N TYR A 46 2.29 1.06 -12.61
CA TYR A 46 1.38 2.19 -12.34
C TYR A 46 1.95 3.54 -12.78
N VAL A 47 3.20 3.86 -12.42
CA VAL A 47 3.81 5.15 -12.78
C VAL A 47 3.94 5.32 -14.29
N VAL A 48 4.32 4.25 -14.99
CA VAL A 48 4.42 4.26 -16.46
C VAL A 48 3.04 4.48 -17.08
N TYR A 49 2.01 3.84 -16.54
CA TYR A 49 0.63 3.99 -17.01
C TYR A 49 0.07 5.39 -16.74
N ASP A 50 0.32 5.95 -15.55
CA ASP A 50 -0.11 7.29 -15.14
C ASP A 50 0.55 8.39 -15.99
N ALA A 51 1.79 8.17 -16.42
CA ALA A 51 2.52 9.08 -17.30
C ALA A 51 2.11 8.99 -18.79
N LEU A 52 1.28 8.01 -19.21
CA LEU A 52 0.92 7.81 -20.62
C LEU A 52 0.34 9.06 -21.31
N PRO A 53 -0.62 9.80 -20.74
CA PRO A 53 -1.18 10.98 -21.40
C PRO A 53 -0.11 12.04 -21.70
N GLN A 54 0.81 12.25 -20.75
CA GLN A 54 1.93 13.16 -20.90
C GLN A 54 2.91 12.71 -21.98
N VAL A 55 3.27 11.43 -21.99
CA VAL A 55 4.20 10.85 -22.98
C VAL A 55 3.60 10.88 -24.38
N LEU A 56 2.29 10.68 -24.51
CA LEU A 56 1.58 10.66 -25.79
C LEU A 56 1.11 12.05 -26.26
N GLY A 57 1.18 13.07 -25.41
CA GLY A 57 0.68 14.41 -25.73
C GLY A 57 -0.83 14.47 -25.95
N THR A 58 -1.59 13.68 -25.20
CA THR A 58 -3.06 13.61 -25.29
C THR A 58 -3.70 13.99 -23.96
N ASP A 59 -4.91 14.54 -24.00
CA ASP A 59 -5.67 14.90 -22.81
C ASP A 59 -6.17 13.68 -22.03
N SER A 60 -6.34 12.53 -22.71
CA SER A 60 -6.81 11.30 -22.07
C SER A 60 -6.35 10.03 -22.80
N VAL A 61 -6.17 8.96 -22.02
CA VAL A 61 -5.86 7.61 -22.50
C VAL A 61 -6.86 6.64 -21.87
N VAL A 62 -7.59 5.90 -22.71
CA VAL A 62 -8.57 4.92 -22.24
C VAL A 62 -8.04 3.51 -22.51
N GLY A 63 -7.96 2.70 -21.44
CA GLY A 63 -7.61 1.30 -21.56
C GLY A 63 -8.82 0.49 -22.04
N VAL A 64 -8.76 -0.06 -23.25
CA VAL A 64 -9.81 -0.95 -23.74
C VAL A 64 -9.44 -2.39 -23.42
N ARG A 65 -10.29 -3.05 -22.62
CA ARG A 65 -10.14 -4.47 -22.22
C ARG A 65 -11.23 -5.34 -22.84
N VAL A 66 -11.57 -5.08 -24.10
CA VAL A 66 -12.48 -5.95 -24.88
C VAL A 66 -11.77 -6.50 -26.10
N PRO A 67 -12.22 -7.65 -26.64
CA PRO A 67 -11.68 -8.16 -27.90
C PRO A 67 -11.84 -7.18 -29.04
N ILE A 68 -10.90 -7.20 -30.00
CA ILE A 68 -10.86 -6.26 -31.13
C ILE A 68 -12.16 -6.28 -31.94
N TYR A 69 -12.80 -7.44 -32.10
CA TYR A 69 -14.04 -7.57 -32.86
C TYR A 69 -15.25 -6.85 -32.22
N ASN A 70 -15.19 -6.48 -30.94
CA ASN A 70 -16.25 -5.69 -30.29
C ASN A 70 -16.06 -4.17 -30.47
N GLN A 71 -15.01 -3.74 -31.18
CA GLN A 71 -14.65 -2.33 -31.35
C GLN A 71 -14.72 -1.83 -32.80
N LEU A 72 -14.79 -2.75 -33.77
CA LEU A 72 -14.95 -2.46 -35.20
C LEU A 72 -16.43 -2.36 -35.55
#